data_AF-A0A359GSQ2-F1
#
_entry.id   AF-A0A359GSQ2-F1
#
_cell.length_a   1.000
_cell.length_b   1.000
_cell.length_c   1.000
_cell.angle_alpha   90.00
_cell.angle_beta   90.00
_cell.angle_gamma   90.00
#
_symmetry.space_group_name_H-M   'P 1'
#
loop_
_entity.id
_entity.type
_entity.pdbx_description
1 polymer ?
#
loop_
_entity_poly.entity_id
_entity_poly.type
_entity_poly.pdbx_seq_one_letter_code
_entity_poly.pdbx_strand_id
1 'polypeptide(L)' 'DNINCIGLLGTRFTMEQDFYKSRITEKFGIEVLVPEPDERILLHAVIYDELCLG' A
#
# COMPACT_ATOMS: atom_id res chain seq x y z
N ASP A 1 -13.73 8.35 -14.78
CA ASP A 1 -12.54 7.49 -14.83
C ASP A 1 -12.82 6.15 -14.18
N ASN A 2 -12.62 5.04 -14.90
CA ASN A 2 -12.64 3.69 -14.33
C ASN A 2 -11.25 3.37 -13.81
N ILE A 3 -11.05 3.45 -12.50
CA ILE A 3 -9.80 3.04 -11.86
C ILE A 3 -9.90 1.53 -11.62
N ASN A 4 -9.16 0.75 -12.38
CA ASN A 4 -9.17 -0.72 -12.28
C ASN A 4 -8.02 -1.28 -11.41
N CYS A 5 -6.95 -0.50 -11.21
CA CYS A 5 -5.81 -0.86 -10.36
C CYS A 5 -5.38 0.34 -9.50
N ILE A 6 -5.08 0.09 -8.24
CA ILE A 6 -4.53 1.09 -7.31
C ILE A 6 -3.28 0.58 -6.63
N GLY A 7 -2.30 1.47 -6.42
CA GLY A 7 -1.15 1.21 -5.58
C GLY A 7 -1.48 1.54 -4.13
N LEU A 8 -1.40 0.55 -3.23
CA LEU A 8 -1.61 0.76 -1.81
C LEU A 8 -0.26 1.00 -1.12
N LEU A 9 0.04 2.26 -0.85
CA LEU A 9 1.21 2.71 -0.11
C LEU A 9 0.78 3.02 1.33
N GLY A 10 1.36 2.32 2.29
CA GLY A 10 1.00 2.47 3.69
C GLY A 10 2.04 1.81 4.59
N THR A 11 1.72 1.67 5.87
CA THR A 11 2.60 0.92 6.77
C THR A 11 2.59 -0.57 6.40
N ARG A 12 3.65 -1.27 6.79
CA ARG A 12 3.79 -2.73 6.57
C ARG A 12 2.53 -3.51 6.97
N PHE A 13 1.88 -3.12 8.06
CA PHE A 13 0.62 -3.73 8.52
C PHE A 13 -0.54 -3.60 7.53
N THR A 14 -0.69 -2.44 6.90
CA THR A 14 -1.72 -2.20 5.87
C THR A 14 -1.40 -2.94 4.56
N MET A 15 -0.11 -3.14 4.28
CA MET A 15 0.39 -3.83 3.08
C MET A 15 0.40 -5.36 3.22
N GLU A 16 0.60 -5.90 4.42
CA GLU A 16 0.61 -7.34 4.72
C GLU A 16 -0.78 -7.88 5.11
N GLN A 17 -1.69 -7.07 5.66
CA GLN A 17 -3.04 -7.55 5.96
C GLN A 17 -3.91 -7.62 4.70
N ASP A 18 -4.13 -8.83 4.21
CA ASP A 18 -5.02 -9.13 3.08
C ASP A 18 -6.44 -8.59 3.28
N PHE A 19 -6.91 -8.41 4.53
CA PHE A 19 -8.25 -7.89 4.83
C PHE A 19 -8.55 -6.55 4.14
N TYR A 20 -7.57 -5.64 4.08
CA TYR A 20 -7.79 -4.32 3.47
C TYR A 20 -7.84 -4.42 1.93
N LYS A 21 -7.00 -5.28 1.33
CA LYS A 21 -6.99 -5.54 -0.11
C LYS A 21 -8.24 -6.27 -0.57
N SER A 22 -8.61 -7.34 0.13
CA SER A 22 -9.80 -8.14 -0.15
C SER A 22 -11.05 -7.27 -0.09
N ARG A 23 -11.16 -6.39 0.91
CA ARG A 23 -12.33 -5.50 1.02
C ARG A 23 -12.45 -4.51 -0.13
N ILE A 24 -11.34 -4.02 -0.68
CA ILE A 24 -11.35 -3.12 -1.85
C ILE A 24 -11.66 -3.91 -3.12
N THR A 25 -11.03 -5.07 -3.28
CA THR A 25 -11.23 -5.97 -4.43
C THR A 25 -12.68 -6.47 -4.48
N GLU A 26 -13.25 -6.90 -3.36
CA GLU A 26 -14.65 -7.39 -3.29
C GLU A 26 -15.68 -6.26 -3.46
N LYS A 27 -15.44 -5.07 -2.90
CA LYS A 27 -16.41 -3.96 -2.99
C LYS A 27 -16.37 -3.23 -4.33
N PHE A 28 -15.19 -3.11 -4.93
CA PHE A 28 -15.00 -2.24 -6.09
C PHE A 28 -14.46 -2.99 -7.32
N GLY A 29 -14.05 -4.26 -7.20
CA GLY A 29 -13.45 -5.01 -8.30
C GLY A 29 -12.07 -4.49 -8.72
N ILE A 30 -11.40 -3.74 -7.83
CA ILE A 30 -10.15 -3.05 -8.11
C ILE A 30 -8.99 -3.88 -7.61
N GLU A 31 -8.00 -4.10 -8.47
CA GLU A 31 -6.79 -4.83 -8.13
C GLU A 31 -5.86 -3.95 -7.28
N VAL A 32 -5.37 -4.49 -6.17
CA VAL A 32 -4.50 -3.75 -5.24
C VAL A 32 -3.07 -4.23 -5.39
N LEU A 33 -2.22 -3.36 -5.94
CA LEU A 33 -0.79 -3.61 -6.07
C LEU A 33 -0.06 -3.12 -4.82
N VAL A 34 0.79 -3.98 -4.28
CA VAL A 34 1.68 -3.65 -3.17
C VAL A 34 3.12 -3.83 -3.65
N PRO A 35 4.00 -2.83 -3.43
CA PRO A 35 5.40 -2.92 -3.82
C PRO A 35 6.14 -4.08 -3.16
N GLU A 36 7.22 -4.50 -3.83
CA GLU A 36 8.07 -5.63 -3.44
C GLU A 36 8.75 -5.39 -2.07
N PRO A 37 9.25 -6.44 -1.39
CA PRO A 37 9.85 -6.32 -0.06
C PRO A 37 10.93 -5.24 0.06
N ASP A 38 11.81 -5.13 -0.94
CA ASP A 38 12.89 -4.13 -0.97
C ASP A 38 12.35 -2.69 -1.12
N GLU A 39 11.33 -2.52 -1.96
CA GLU A 39 10.65 -1.23 -2.15
C GLU A 39 9.89 -0.82 -0.88
N ARG A 40 9.33 -1.77 -0.13
CA ARG A 40 8.70 -1.49 1.17
C ARG A 40 9.71 -1.00 2.21
N ILE A 41 10.94 -1.52 2.19
CA ILE A 41 12.01 -1.08 3.09
C ILE A 41 12.41 0.36 2.75
N LEU A 42 12.58 0.67 1.46
CA LEU A 42 12.86 2.02 1.00
C LEU A 42 11.72 2.99 1.37
N LEU A 43 10.47 2.59 1.13
CA LEU A 43 9.31 3.43 1.45
C LEU A 43 9.18 3.67 2.96
N HIS A 44 9.43 2.64 3.77
CA HIS A 44 9.42 2.77 5.23
C HIS A 44 10.53 3.70 5.72
N ALA A 45 11.73 3.59 5.13
CA ALA A 45 12.84 4.49 5.41
C ALA A 45 12.46 5.93 5.01
N VAL A 46 11.97 6.18 3.80
CA VAL A 46 11.55 7.52 3.34
C VAL A 46 10.44 8.11 4.23
N ILE A 47 9.44 7.32 4.66
CA ILE A 47 8.40 7.81 5.56
C ILE A 47 8.99 8.25 6.91
N TYR A 48 9.91 7.47 7.48
CA TYR A 48 10.55 7.84 8.75
C TYR A 48 11.58 8.96 8.60
N ASP A 49 12.33 8.98 7.50
CA ASP A 49 13.42 9.92 7.26
C ASP A 49 12.89 11.27 6.79
N GLU A 50 11.80 11.30 6.01
CA GLU A 50 11.25 12.55 5.46
C GLU A 50 10.01 13.07 6.20
N LEU A 51 9.10 12.19 6.66
CA LEU A 51 7.84 12.63 7.30
C LEU A 51 7.90 12.72 8.83
N CYS A 52 8.86 12.07 9.49
CA CYS A 52 9.06 12.14 10.95
C CYS A 52 10.16 13.12 11.41
N LEU A 53 10.78 13.90 10.49
CA LEU A 53 11.62 15.06 10.83
C LEU A 53 10.78 16.32 11.08
N GLY A 54 9.76 16.19 11.94
CA GLY A 54 8.93 17.29 12.43
C GLY A 54 8.98 17.40 13.94
#